data_AF-T0ZIC8-F1
#
_entry.id   AF-T0ZIC8-F1
#
_cell.length_a   1.000
_cell.length_b   1.000
_cell.length_c   1.000
_cell.angle_alpha   90.00
_cell.angle_beta   90.00
_cell.angle_gamma   90.00
#
_symmetry.space_group_name_H-M   'P 1'
#
loop_
_entity.id
_entity.type
_entity.pdbx_description
1 polymer ?
#
loop_
_entity_poly.entity_id
_entity_poly.type
_entity_poly.pdbx_seq_one_letter_code
_entity_poly.pdbx_strand_id
1 'polypeptide(L)'
;RRLVEKYLGLRARLRGDAATVEGTGSKLELAAKAAAEALAPPALDDAERAAALTELQGLQAQLAELQGETPLILPTVDYVAVGSVVSDWTGIPVGRMVKSEIETVMNLASLMGARVIGQDHAMEMIARRIQTSRAGLDNPSKPIGVFMLAGTSGVGKTETALALAEALYGGEQNLITINMSEFQEAHTVSTLKG
;
A
#
# COMPACT_ATOMS: atom_id res chain seq x y z
N ARG A 1 7.94 -1.27 29.38
CA ARG A 1 9.37 -0.90 29.54
C ARG A 1 10.30 -2.10 29.35
N ARG A 2 10.28 -3.13 30.21
CA ARG A 2 11.11 -4.35 30.05
C ARG A 2 10.98 -5.04 28.69
N LEU A 3 9.78 -5.11 28.14
CA LEU A 3 9.51 -5.74 26.84
C LEU A 3 10.14 -4.93 25.68
N VAL A 4 10.04 -3.60 25.73
CA VAL A 4 10.70 -2.70 24.77
C VAL A 4 12.22 -2.79 24.86
N GLU A 5 12.79 -2.84 26.05
CA GLU A 5 14.23 -3.02 26.26
C GLU A 5 14.72 -4.37 25.70
N LYS A 6 13.95 -5.44 25.93
CA LYS A 6 14.25 -6.77 25.36
C LYS A 6 14.17 -6.75 23.83
N TYR A 7 13.14 -6.14 23.26
CA TYR A 7 12.97 -5.99 21.81
C TYR A 7 14.13 -5.21 21.17
N LEU A 8 14.50 -4.06 21.75
CA LEU A 8 15.60 -3.22 21.26
C LEU A 8 16.96 -3.94 21.38
N GLY A 9 17.20 -4.65 22.48
CA GLY A 9 18.43 -5.42 22.69
C GLY A 9 18.58 -6.58 21.71
N LEU A 10 17.50 -7.34 21.48
CA LEU A 10 17.51 -8.46 20.53
C LEU A 10 17.73 -7.99 19.09
N ARG A 11 17.13 -6.85 18.73
CA ARG A 11 17.33 -6.22 17.43
C ARG A 11 18.73 -5.66 17.24
N ALA A 12 19.32 -5.06 18.27
CA ALA A 12 20.71 -4.59 18.24
C ALA A 12 21.67 -5.77 17.97
N ARG A 13 21.41 -6.93 18.60
CA ARG A 13 22.16 -8.17 18.36
C ARG A 13 22.02 -8.68 16.92
N LEU A 14 20.82 -8.62 16.35
CA LEU A 14 20.53 -9.02 14.96
C LEU A 14 21.06 -8.04 13.90
N ARG A 15 21.37 -6.79 14.27
CA ARG A 15 21.90 -5.76 13.35
C ARG A 15 23.37 -5.95 13.02
N GLY A 16 24.05 -6.95 13.60
CA GLY A 16 25.50 -7.18 13.53
C GLY A 16 26.16 -7.11 12.15
N ASP A 17 25.40 -7.18 11.04
CA ASP A 17 25.90 -7.03 9.66
C ASP A 17 25.00 -6.19 8.74
N ALA A 18 24.29 -5.18 9.27
CA ALA A 18 23.47 -4.31 8.41
C ALA A 18 24.36 -3.37 7.58
N ALA A 19 24.78 -3.84 6.40
CA ALA A 19 25.31 -2.98 5.35
C ALA A 19 24.32 -1.84 5.09
N THR A 20 24.85 -0.62 4.99
CA THR A 20 24.08 0.58 4.68
C THR A 20 23.37 0.40 3.33
N VAL A 21 22.04 0.40 3.34
CA VAL A 21 21.25 0.43 2.10
C VAL A 21 21.28 1.86 1.58
N GLU A 22 22.01 2.07 0.47
CA GLU A 22 22.23 3.34 -0.25
C GLU A 22 22.50 4.60 0.61
N GLY A 23 23.75 5.07 0.59
CA GLY A 23 24.17 6.24 1.36
C GLY A 23 23.73 7.57 0.75
N THR A 24 23.20 8.44 1.60
CA THR A 24 22.86 9.85 1.31
C THR A 24 24.07 10.78 1.41
N GLY A 25 25.20 10.33 1.98
CA GLY A 25 26.43 11.11 2.18
C GLY A 25 26.30 12.24 3.20
N SER A 26 25.20 12.30 3.97
CA SER A 26 24.95 13.41 4.89
C SER A 26 25.85 13.34 6.14
N LYS A 27 26.08 14.49 6.79
CA LYS A 27 26.82 14.57 8.07
C LYS A 27 26.19 13.70 9.17
N LEU A 28 24.87 13.53 9.14
CA LEU A 28 24.13 12.70 10.09
C LEU A 28 24.37 11.21 9.85
N GLU A 29 24.48 10.81 8.58
CA GLU A 29 24.77 9.43 8.20
C GLU A 29 26.20 9.03 8.59
N LEU A 30 27.17 9.91 8.36
CA LEU A 30 28.56 9.69 8.77
C LEU A 30 28.69 9.54 10.29
N ALA A 31 27.96 10.36 11.06
CA ALA A 31 27.93 10.25 12.51
C ALA A 31 27.24 8.96 12.99
N ALA A 32 26.15 8.55 12.35
CA ALA A 32 25.45 7.30 12.66
C ALA A 32 26.30 6.06 12.31
N LYS A 33 27.05 6.10 11.21
CA LYS A 33 27.96 5.03 10.78
C LYS A 33 29.10 4.83 11.77
N ALA A 34 29.76 5.92 12.18
CA ALA A 34 30.84 5.88 13.18
C ALA A 34 30.34 5.34 14.55
N ALA A 35 29.13 5.69 14.95
CA ALA A 35 28.52 5.16 16.17
C ALA A 35 28.13 3.68 16.06
N ALA A 36 27.72 3.22 14.87
CA ALA A 36 27.34 1.83 14.62
C ALA A 36 28.56 0.89 14.59
N GLU A 37 29.67 1.32 13.97
CA GLU A 37 30.92 0.55 13.91
C GLU A 37 31.54 0.38 15.31
N ALA A 38 31.40 1.37 16.19
CA ALA A 38 31.90 1.32 17.57
C ALA A 38 31.11 0.37 18.49
N LEU A 39 29.91 -0.07 18.10
CA LEU A 39 28.99 -0.87 18.93
C LEU A 39 28.69 -2.27 18.36
N ALA A 40 29.44 -2.72 17.34
CA ALA A 40 29.15 -3.96 16.63
C ALA A 40 29.29 -5.20 17.55
N PRO A 41 28.20 -5.96 17.83
CA PRO A 41 28.28 -7.23 18.53
C PRO A 41 28.87 -8.33 17.62
N PRO A 42 29.39 -9.45 18.18
CA PRO A 42 29.93 -10.55 17.39
C PRO A 42 28.88 -11.13 16.44
N ALA A 43 29.31 -11.51 15.23
CA ALA A 43 28.47 -12.12 14.22
C ALA A 43 27.82 -13.40 14.77
N LEU A 44 26.48 -13.43 14.74
CA LEU A 44 25.67 -14.58 15.10
C LEU A 44 25.81 -15.64 14.00
N ASP A 45 25.80 -16.92 14.37
CA ASP A 45 25.65 -17.98 13.38
C ASP A 45 24.24 -17.98 12.75
N ASP A 46 24.06 -18.65 11.61
CA ASP A 46 22.78 -18.66 10.89
C ASP A 46 21.62 -19.26 11.70
N ALA A 47 21.90 -20.20 12.63
CA ALA A 47 20.90 -20.87 13.44
C ALA A 47 20.45 -19.99 14.63
N GLU A 48 21.39 -19.35 15.31
CA GLU A 48 21.17 -18.35 16.36
C GLU A 48 20.45 -17.13 15.82
N ARG A 49 20.78 -16.71 14.58
CA ARG A 49 20.08 -15.64 13.88
C ARG A 49 18.63 -15.99 13.59
N ALA A 50 18.35 -17.22 13.13
CA ALA A 50 16.98 -17.69 12.89
C ALA A 50 16.16 -17.78 14.19
N ALA A 51 16.76 -18.27 15.28
CA ALA A 51 16.12 -18.32 16.60
C ALA A 51 15.81 -16.93 17.14
N ALA A 52 16.76 -15.99 17.05
CA ALA A 52 16.56 -14.61 17.46
C ALA A 52 15.51 -13.88 16.60
N LEU A 53 15.42 -14.16 15.30
CA LEU A 53 14.35 -13.61 14.45
C LEU A 53 12.96 -14.09 14.89
N THR A 54 12.84 -15.36 15.26
CA THR A 54 11.57 -15.95 15.75
C THR A 54 11.16 -15.32 17.09
N GLU A 55 12.11 -15.13 18.01
CA GLU A 55 11.86 -14.45 19.28
C GLU A 55 11.48 -12.97 19.07
N LEU A 56 12.13 -12.28 18.12
CA LEU A 56 11.80 -10.90 17.76
C LEU A 56 10.37 -10.78 17.23
N GLN A 57 9.94 -11.69 16.35
CA GLN A 57 8.58 -11.72 15.82
C GLN A 57 7.55 -11.91 16.95
N GLY A 58 7.82 -12.80 17.90
CA GLY A 58 6.95 -13.01 19.07
C GLY A 58 6.84 -11.75 19.95
N LEU A 59 7.95 -11.08 20.23
CA LEU A 59 7.97 -9.83 20.99
C LEU A 59 7.26 -8.69 20.24
N GLN A 60 7.38 -8.65 18.92
CA GLN A 60 6.70 -7.66 18.07
C GLN A 60 5.18 -7.84 18.10
N ALA A 61 4.69 -9.08 18.04
CA ALA A 61 3.25 -9.36 18.15
C ALA A 61 2.69 -8.93 19.52
N GLN A 62 3.39 -9.24 20.61
CA GLN A 62 3.02 -8.82 21.96
C GLN A 62 3.01 -7.29 22.11
N LEU A 63 3.98 -6.59 21.49
CA LEU A 63 3.99 -5.12 21.47
C LEU A 63 2.80 -4.55 20.71
N ALA A 64 2.49 -5.09 19.52
CA ALA A 64 1.37 -4.63 18.71
C ALA A 64 0.02 -4.78 19.45
N GLU A 65 -0.18 -5.90 20.14
CA GLU A 65 -1.38 -6.14 20.94
C GLU A 65 -1.50 -5.15 22.11
N LEU A 66 -0.39 -4.85 22.81
CA LEU A 66 -0.36 -3.89 23.91
C LEU A 66 -0.48 -2.43 23.46
N GLN A 67 0.00 -2.11 22.26
CA GLN A 67 0.01 -0.74 21.73
C GLN A 67 -1.33 -0.35 21.07
N GLY A 68 -2.12 -1.33 20.63
CA GLY A 68 -3.40 -1.06 19.97
C GLY A 68 -3.23 -0.25 18.68
N GLU A 69 -4.22 0.60 18.36
CA GLU A 69 -4.26 1.31 17.07
C GLU A 69 -3.53 2.66 17.06
N THR A 70 -3.21 3.25 18.22
CA THR A 70 -2.60 4.58 18.32
C THR A 70 -1.43 4.61 19.32
N PRO A 71 -0.26 4.05 18.96
CA PRO A 71 0.92 4.08 19.81
C PRO A 71 1.45 5.51 19.98
N LEU A 72 1.63 5.95 21.23
CA LEU A 72 2.24 7.25 21.56
C LEU A 72 3.76 7.28 21.32
N ILE A 73 4.42 6.11 21.36
CA ILE A 73 5.87 5.98 21.15
C ILE A 73 6.11 4.73 20.30
N LEU A 74 6.67 4.95 19.11
CA LEU A 74 7.10 3.89 18.21
C LEU A 74 8.54 3.50 18.57
N PRO A 75 8.81 2.25 18.99
CA PRO A 75 10.16 1.82 19.33
C PRO A 75 11.07 1.72 18.10
N THR A 76 10.51 1.73 16.89
CA THR A 76 11.26 1.79 15.64
C THR A 76 10.43 2.42 14.52
N VAL A 77 11.10 2.92 13.49
CA VAL A 77 10.50 3.29 12.22
C VAL A 77 10.02 2.02 11.50
N ASP A 78 8.71 1.89 11.39
CA ASP A 78 8.00 0.91 10.59
C ASP A 78 7.07 1.61 9.59
N TYR A 79 6.27 0.84 8.85
CA TYR A 79 5.32 1.38 7.88
C TYR A 79 4.30 2.35 8.52
N VAL A 80 3.96 2.15 9.81
CA VAL A 80 3.02 3.01 10.54
C VAL A 80 3.69 4.35 10.85
N ALA A 81 4.96 4.33 11.28
CA ALA A 81 5.76 5.54 11.51
C ALA A 81 5.92 6.37 10.23
N VAL A 82 6.32 5.74 9.12
CA VAL A 82 6.44 6.42 7.82
C VAL A 82 5.07 6.95 7.36
N GLY A 83 4.03 6.15 7.53
CA GLY A 83 2.65 6.55 7.25
C GLY A 83 2.27 7.81 8.02
N SER A 84 2.51 7.88 9.33
CA SER A 84 2.15 9.04 10.15
C SER A 84 2.77 10.36 9.65
N VAL A 85 4.03 10.33 9.21
CA VAL A 85 4.70 11.52 8.65
C VAL A 85 4.09 11.93 7.33
N VAL A 86 3.79 10.97 6.44
CA VAL A 86 3.11 11.24 5.16
C VAL A 86 1.69 11.77 5.41
N SER A 87 0.97 11.23 6.40
CA SER A 87 -0.33 11.73 6.85
C SER A 87 -0.24 13.16 7.35
N ASP A 88 0.76 13.51 8.15
CA ASP A 88 0.91 14.87 8.66
C ASP A 88 1.18 15.88 7.53
N TRP A 89 1.93 15.47 6.50
CA TRP A 89 2.20 16.31 5.34
C TRP A 89 1.00 16.45 4.40
N THR A 90 0.23 15.38 4.22
CA THR A 90 -0.87 15.33 3.25
C THR A 90 -2.25 15.61 3.88
N GLY A 91 -2.37 15.51 5.19
CA GLY A 91 -3.63 15.50 5.93
C GLY A 91 -4.44 14.18 5.83
N ILE A 92 -3.92 13.15 5.15
CA ILE A 92 -4.67 11.91 4.86
C ILE A 92 -4.20 10.75 5.76
N PRO A 93 -5.03 10.21 6.68
CA PRO A 93 -4.61 9.17 7.64
C PRO A 93 -4.31 7.80 6.99
N VAL A 94 -3.04 7.37 6.90
CA VAL A 94 -2.64 6.15 6.16
C VAL A 94 -3.11 4.86 6.82
N GLY A 95 -3.10 4.80 8.15
CA GLY A 95 -3.55 3.62 8.91
C GLY A 95 -5.05 3.34 8.77
N ARG A 96 -5.89 4.39 8.67
CA ARG A 96 -7.31 4.23 8.31
C ARG A 96 -7.49 3.95 6.84
N MET A 97 -6.63 4.49 5.97
CA MET A 97 -6.73 4.33 4.52
C MET A 97 -6.65 2.86 4.10
N VAL A 98 -5.71 2.07 4.66
CA VAL A 98 -5.56 0.65 4.29
C VAL A 98 -6.74 -0.21 4.76
N LYS A 99 -7.21 -0.03 6.00
CA LYS A 99 -8.40 -0.76 6.51
C LYS A 99 -9.66 -0.36 5.74
N SER A 100 -9.83 0.94 5.49
CA SER A 100 -10.92 1.49 4.68
C SER A 100 -10.89 0.96 3.26
N GLU A 101 -9.71 0.81 2.65
CA GLU A 101 -9.58 0.33 1.26
C GLU A 101 -10.11 -1.11 1.12
N ILE A 102 -9.78 -2.01 2.06
CA ILE A 102 -10.29 -3.39 2.03
C ILE A 102 -11.82 -3.42 2.15
N GLU A 103 -12.37 -2.66 3.08
CA GLU A 103 -13.82 -2.56 3.28
C GLU A 103 -14.52 -1.99 2.04
N THR A 104 -13.94 -0.95 1.44
CA THR A 104 -14.42 -0.35 0.18
C THR A 104 -14.42 -1.37 -0.95
N VAL A 105 -13.37 -2.17 -1.10
CA VAL A 105 -13.29 -3.21 -2.15
C VAL A 105 -14.29 -4.35 -1.90
N MET A 106 -14.53 -4.73 -0.65
CA MET A 106 -15.54 -5.72 -0.29
C MET A 106 -16.96 -5.25 -0.61
N ASN A 107 -17.23 -3.96 -0.40
CA ASN A 107 -18.55 -3.34 -0.62
C ASN A 107 -18.69 -2.66 -2.00
N LEU A 108 -17.71 -2.84 -2.90
CA LEU A 108 -17.58 -2.05 -4.12
C LEU A 108 -18.81 -2.13 -5.03
N ALA A 109 -19.40 -3.32 -5.21
CA ALA A 109 -20.60 -3.47 -6.04
C ALA A 109 -21.79 -2.65 -5.50
N SER A 110 -21.95 -2.61 -4.17
CA SER A 110 -23.01 -1.82 -3.53
C SER A 110 -22.75 -0.31 -3.63
N LEU A 111 -21.50 0.11 -3.44
CA LEU A 111 -21.10 1.51 -3.59
C LEU A 111 -21.33 2.01 -5.02
N MET A 112 -20.96 1.21 -6.03
CA MET A 112 -21.21 1.54 -7.43
C MET A 112 -22.71 1.50 -7.76
N GLY A 113 -23.46 0.54 -7.21
CA GLY A 113 -24.90 0.39 -7.41
C GLY A 113 -25.75 1.54 -6.84
N ALA A 114 -25.22 2.29 -5.87
CA ALA A 114 -25.86 3.51 -5.39
C ALA A 114 -25.93 4.61 -6.47
N ARG A 115 -25.02 4.59 -7.44
CA ARG A 115 -24.90 5.58 -8.52
C ARG A 115 -25.36 5.03 -9.87
N VAL A 116 -25.05 3.76 -10.17
CA VAL A 116 -25.44 3.08 -11.42
C VAL A 116 -26.56 2.08 -11.16
N ILE A 117 -27.80 2.50 -11.42
CA ILE A 117 -29.01 1.74 -11.07
C ILE A 117 -29.33 0.68 -12.12
N GLY A 118 -29.66 -0.54 -11.68
CA GLY A 118 -30.20 -1.61 -12.53
C GLY A 118 -29.14 -2.35 -13.36
N GLN A 119 -27.87 -2.26 -12.96
CA GLN A 119 -26.73 -2.94 -13.61
C GLN A 119 -25.98 -3.88 -12.64
N ASP A 120 -26.68 -4.47 -11.68
CA ASP A 120 -26.10 -5.24 -10.56
C ASP A 120 -25.11 -6.31 -11.02
N HIS A 121 -25.47 -7.09 -12.04
CA HIS A 121 -24.60 -8.11 -12.61
C HIS A 121 -23.28 -7.54 -13.15
N ALA A 122 -23.31 -6.37 -13.80
CA ALA A 122 -22.10 -5.73 -14.30
C ALA A 122 -21.23 -5.20 -13.15
N MET A 123 -21.84 -4.62 -12.12
CA MET A 123 -21.15 -4.13 -10.93
C MET A 123 -20.48 -5.27 -10.16
N GLU A 124 -21.17 -6.40 -9.97
CA GLU A 124 -20.63 -7.60 -9.32
C GLU A 124 -19.43 -8.17 -10.09
N MET A 125 -19.51 -8.23 -11.42
CA MET A 125 -18.41 -8.71 -12.27
C MET A 125 -17.15 -7.82 -12.14
N ILE A 126 -17.33 -6.50 -12.15
CA ILE A 126 -16.23 -5.54 -11.95
C ILE A 126 -15.65 -5.70 -10.54
N ALA A 127 -16.51 -5.71 -9.51
CA ALA A 127 -16.09 -5.83 -8.12
C ALA A 127 -15.30 -7.12 -7.87
N ARG A 128 -15.77 -8.26 -8.38
CA ARG A 128 -15.10 -9.55 -8.25
C ARG A 128 -13.70 -9.56 -8.89
N ARG A 129 -13.55 -8.92 -10.05
CA ARG A 129 -12.26 -8.80 -10.73
C ARG A 129 -11.27 -7.98 -9.90
N ILE A 130 -11.74 -6.89 -9.31
CA ILE A 130 -10.90 -5.99 -8.50
C ILE A 130 -10.53 -6.66 -7.17
N GLN A 131 -11.46 -7.36 -6.53
CA GLN A 131 -11.19 -8.18 -5.35
C GLN A 131 -10.11 -9.23 -5.63
N THR A 132 -10.22 -9.94 -6.76
CA THR A 132 -9.21 -10.95 -7.18
C THR A 132 -7.82 -10.33 -7.35
N SER A 133 -7.74 -9.16 -8.00
CA SER A 133 -6.47 -8.46 -8.19
C SER A 133 -5.88 -7.97 -6.86
N ARG A 134 -6.71 -7.45 -5.95
CA ARG A 134 -6.28 -7.00 -4.62
C ARG A 134 -5.85 -8.14 -3.71
N ALA A 135 -6.39 -9.34 -3.91
CA ALA A 135 -5.95 -10.56 -3.23
C ALA A 135 -4.58 -11.08 -3.70
N GLY A 136 -3.96 -10.45 -4.72
CA GLY A 136 -2.65 -10.88 -5.25
C GLY A 136 -2.70 -12.20 -6.01
N LEU A 137 -3.89 -12.63 -6.43
CA LEU A 137 -4.10 -13.90 -7.14
C LEU A 137 -3.86 -13.80 -8.66
N ASP A 138 -3.46 -12.62 -9.16
CA ASP A 138 -3.20 -12.37 -10.57
C ASP A 138 -1.75 -11.92 -10.82
N ASN A 139 -1.34 -11.93 -12.08
CA ASN A 139 -0.02 -11.55 -12.50
C ASN A 139 0.22 -10.03 -12.32
N PRO A 140 1.26 -9.60 -11.56
CA PRO A 140 1.58 -8.18 -11.36
C PRO A 140 1.88 -7.40 -12.64
N SER A 141 2.27 -8.06 -13.74
CA SER A 141 2.57 -7.40 -15.01
C SER A 141 1.34 -7.09 -15.87
N LYS A 142 0.15 -7.52 -15.43
CA LYS A 142 -1.11 -7.29 -16.15
C LYS A 142 -1.93 -6.18 -15.49
N PRO A 143 -2.77 -5.47 -16.26
CA PRO A 143 -3.74 -4.55 -15.68
C PRO A 143 -4.68 -5.24 -14.70
N ILE A 144 -5.06 -4.51 -13.64
CA ILE A 144 -6.00 -4.94 -12.59
C ILE A 144 -7.30 -5.49 -13.21
N GLY A 145 -7.84 -4.80 -14.21
CA GLY A 145 -9.00 -5.25 -14.97
C GLY A 145 -9.07 -4.55 -16.31
N VAL A 146 -9.49 -5.29 -17.33
CA VAL A 146 -9.82 -4.77 -18.65
C VAL A 146 -11.29 -5.10 -18.89
N PHE A 147 -12.10 -4.08 -19.07
CA PHE A 147 -13.55 -4.21 -19.21
C PHE A 147 -14.00 -3.55 -20.50
N MET A 148 -14.97 -4.17 -21.17
CA MET A 148 -15.70 -3.58 -22.28
C MET A 148 -17.16 -3.43 -21.87
N LEU A 149 -17.56 -2.19 -21.61
CA LEU A 149 -18.95 -1.87 -21.28
C LEU A 149 -19.71 -1.64 -22.58
N ALA A 150 -20.62 -2.55 -22.91
CA ALA A 150 -21.42 -2.48 -24.13
C ALA A 150 -22.90 -2.25 -23.77
N GLY A 151 -23.60 -1.45 -24.56
CA GLY A 151 -25.01 -1.12 -24.35
C GLY A 151 -25.42 0.18 -25.03
N THR A 152 -26.72 0.48 -25.01
CA THR A 152 -27.29 1.71 -25.59
C THR A 152 -26.77 2.97 -24.89
N SER A 153 -26.92 4.14 -25.52
CA SER A 153 -26.54 5.41 -24.88
C SER A 153 -27.37 5.64 -23.61
N GLY A 154 -26.77 6.25 -22.59
CA GLY A 154 -27.45 6.62 -21.34
C GLY A 154 -27.60 5.52 -20.28
N VAL A 155 -27.22 4.26 -20.54
CA VAL A 155 -27.35 3.15 -19.57
C VAL A 155 -26.30 3.14 -18.44
N GLY A 156 -25.46 4.18 -18.34
CA GLY A 156 -24.46 4.28 -17.27
C GLY A 156 -23.07 3.70 -17.58
N LYS A 157 -22.68 3.51 -18.84
CA LYS A 157 -21.33 3.04 -19.20
C LYS A 157 -20.23 3.97 -18.70
N THR A 158 -20.32 5.26 -19.02
CA THR A 158 -19.38 6.29 -18.54
C THR A 158 -19.48 6.47 -17.03
N GLU A 159 -20.72 6.45 -16.52
CA GLU A 159 -21.00 6.57 -15.09
C GLU A 159 -20.36 5.46 -14.27
N THR A 160 -20.29 4.24 -14.81
CA THR A 160 -19.61 3.11 -14.18
C THR A 160 -18.12 3.39 -13.97
N ALA A 161 -17.46 4.02 -14.95
CA ALA A 161 -16.05 4.37 -14.84
C ALA A 161 -15.83 5.49 -13.79
N LEU A 162 -16.72 6.49 -13.76
CA LEU A 162 -16.69 7.58 -12.77
C LEU A 162 -16.94 7.04 -11.35
N ALA A 163 -17.98 6.23 -11.16
CA ALA A 163 -18.30 5.60 -9.88
C ALA A 163 -17.14 4.71 -9.39
N LEU A 164 -16.47 4.01 -10.30
CA LEU A 164 -15.30 3.20 -9.96
C LEU A 164 -14.12 4.07 -9.52
N ALA A 165 -13.87 5.18 -10.21
CA ALA A 165 -12.79 6.10 -9.88
C ALA A 165 -13.02 6.78 -8.52
N GLU A 166 -14.25 7.20 -8.26
CA GLU A 166 -14.68 7.76 -6.99
C GLU A 166 -14.48 6.75 -5.84
N ALA A 167 -15.00 5.54 -6.00
CA ALA A 167 -14.94 4.52 -4.95
C ALA A 167 -13.50 4.10 -4.62
N LEU A 168 -12.63 3.91 -5.62
CA LEU A 168 -11.30 3.33 -5.40
C LEU A 168 -10.17 4.34 -5.26
N TYR A 169 -10.30 5.51 -5.87
CA TYR A 169 -9.24 6.50 -5.95
C TYR A 169 -9.64 7.84 -5.31
N GLY A 170 -10.82 7.95 -4.71
CA GLY A 170 -11.22 9.14 -3.97
C GLY A 170 -11.61 10.33 -4.85
N GLY A 171 -11.99 10.07 -6.12
CA GLY A 171 -12.67 11.07 -6.94
C GLY A 171 -12.49 10.89 -8.45
N GLU A 172 -13.36 11.57 -9.19
CA GLU A 172 -13.43 11.52 -10.65
C GLU A 172 -12.20 12.14 -11.33
N GLN A 173 -11.49 13.04 -10.65
CA GLN A 173 -10.25 13.66 -11.14
C GLN A 173 -9.12 12.66 -11.41
N ASN A 174 -9.23 11.45 -10.85
CA ASN A 174 -8.28 10.36 -11.08
C ASN A 174 -8.64 9.50 -12.30
N LEU A 175 -9.75 9.83 -12.99
CA LEU A 175 -10.14 9.18 -14.23
C LEU A 175 -9.45 9.83 -15.43
N ILE A 176 -8.62 9.05 -16.13
CA ILE A 176 -8.06 9.47 -17.42
C ILE A 176 -9.06 9.10 -18.52
N THR A 177 -9.66 10.12 -19.14
CA THR A 177 -10.61 9.93 -20.24
C THR A 177 -9.91 10.20 -21.56
N ILE A 178 -10.00 9.25 -22.50
CA ILE A 178 -9.49 9.42 -23.85
C ILE A 178 -10.69 9.39 -24.79
N ASN A 179 -10.96 10.51 -25.47
CA ASN A 179 -12.06 10.60 -26.41
C ASN A 179 -11.72 9.90 -27.73
N MET A 180 -12.18 8.66 -27.89
CA MET A 180 -11.90 7.86 -29.10
C MET A 180 -12.47 8.48 -30.38
N SER A 181 -13.45 9.38 -30.29
CA SER A 181 -13.99 10.06 -31.48
C SER A 181 -12.98 11.03 -32.11
N GLU A 182 -11.98 11.49 -31.34
CA GLU A 182 -10.89 12.36 -31.83
C GLU A 182 -9.76 11.58 -32.50
N PHE A 183 -9.73 10.26 -32.34
CA PHE A 183 -8.67 9.36 -32.84
C PHE A 183 -9.09 8.51 -34.04
N GLN A 184 -9.98 9.04 -34.89
CA GLN A 184 -10.48 8.32 -36.07
C GLN A 184 -9.46 8.29 -37.23
N GLU A 185 -8.55 9.27 -37.29
CA GLU A 185 -7.60 9.42 -38.39
C GLU A 185 -6.23 8.86 -38.02
N ALA A 186 -5.56 8.18 -38.96
CA ALA A 186 -4.30 7.47 -38.68
C ALA A 186 -3.19 8.35 -38.10
N HIS A 187 -3.19 9.65 -38.42
CA HIS A 187 -2.19 10.60 -37.92
C HIS A 187 -2.51 11.13 -36.51
N THR A 188 -3.79 11.16 -36.09
CA THR A 188 -4.14 11.53 -34.72
C THR A 188 -3.81 10.41 -33.73
N VAL A 189 -3.76 9.15 -34.16
CA VAL A 189 -3.31 8.02 -33.32
C VAL A 189 -1.84 8.14 -32.89
N SER A 190 -1.00 8.85 -33.65
CA SER A 190 0.42 9.01 -33.31
C SER A 190 0.63 9.81 -32.03
N THR A 191 -0.26 10.76 -31.71
CA THR A 191 -0.14 11.59 -30.49
C THR A 191 -0.40 10.79 -29.21
N LEU A 192 -1.05 9.63 -29.31
CA LEU A 192 -1.32 8.72 -28.20
C LEU A 192 -0.08 7.90 -27.78
N LYS A 193 0.86 7.70 -28.72
CA LYS A 193 2.12 6.97 -28.47
C LYS A 193 3.29 7.91 -28.11
N GLY A 194 3.19 9.18 -28.51
CA GLY A 194 4.31 10.12 -28.54
C GLY A 194 4.97 10.17 -29.91
#